data_AF-A0A6A6B5M9-F1
#
_entry.id   AF-A0A6A6B5M9-F1
#
_cell.length_a   1.000
_cell.length_b   1.000
_cell.length_c   1.000
_cell.angle_alpha   90.00
_cell.angle_beta   90.00
_cell.angle_gamma   90.00
#
_symmetry.space_group_name_H-M   'P 1'
#
loop_
_entity.id
_entity.type
_entity.pdbx_description
1 polymer ?
#
loop_
_entity_poly.entity_id
_entity_poly.type
_entity_poly.pdbx_seq_one_letter_code
_entity_poly.pdbx_strand_id
1 'polypeptide(L)'
;MDPETAPSCAICGNPAPQECQCEAERLQIALQQAEHRAMDARQAEIRDWVVNHARTHILHAFERLKSARKYAHNAYLSSLPYYSIYVQYRGQPPLHPAALHQLKAQIIDADAELKRGVDADWRASVLRYPEVLDYFYGLVDLHLPSERDPSVASPPFALAGYVDRGFEGGRREKGTKKGRTGREDTPTSMPTSERPRDRRRDSGGYGPTGIVRSKGPPMAPTPPVMPPYAPGFSGGGYFG
;
A
#
# COMPACT_ATOMS: atom_id res chain seq x y z
N MET A 1 17.90 22.08 -42.34
CA MET A 1 16.42 22.12 -42.34
C MET A 1 16.03 23.42 -42.99
N ASP A 2 15.18 23.37 -44.01
CA ASP A 2 14.63 24.58 -44.61
C ASP A 2 13.59 25.18 -43.66
N PRO A 3 13.61 26.50 -43.41
CA PRO A 3 12.65 27.12 -42.48
C PRO A 3 11.21 27.04 -42.99
N GLU A 4 11.02 26.82 -44.29
CA GLU A 4 9.71 26.68 -44.95
C GLU A 4 9.05 25.30 -44.70
N THR A 5 9.79 24.30 -44.21
CA THR A 5 9.25 22.98 -43.85
C THR A 5 9.20 22.71 -42.35
N ALA A 6 9.58 23.69 -41.52
CA ALA A 6 9.44 23.60 -40.07
C ALA A 6 7.96 23.68 -39.66
N PRO A 7 7.44 22.76 -38.82
CA PRO A 7 6.06 22.84 -38.35
C PRO A 7 5.87 24.04 -37.41
N SER A 8 4.74 24.71 -37.54
CA SER A 8 4.28 25.66 -36.51
C SER A 8 3.75 24.91 -35.29
N CYS A 9 3.85 25.54 -34.12
CA CYS A 9 3.41 24.95 -32.85
C CYS A 9 1.93 24.52 -32.92
N ALA A 10 1.66 23.23 -32.71
CA ALA A 10 0.33 22.62 -32.78
C ALA A 10 -0.66 23.14 -31.72
N ILE A 11 -0.19 23.94 -30.75
CA ILE A 11 -0.98 24.48 -29.64
C ILE A 11 -1.37 25.96 -29.86
N CYS A 12 -0.54 26.75 -30.55
CA CYS A 12 -0.74 28.20 -30.72
C CYS A 12 -0.49 28.75 -32.13
N GLY A 13 -0.01 27.93 -33.08
CA GLY A 13 0.22 28.29 -34.47
C GLY A 13 1.51 29.09 -34.76
N ASN A 14 2.37 29.33 -33.77
CA ASN A 14 3.59 30.11 -33.95
C ASN A 14 4.62 29.36 -34.85
N PRO A 15 5.13 29.94 -35.95
CA PRO A 15 6.04 29.27 -36.89
C PRO A 15 7.50 29.12 -36.43
N ALA A 16 7.83 29.53 -35.20
CA ALA A 16 9.16 29.39 -34.62
C ALA A 16 9.15 28.32 -33.49
N PRO A 17 9.40 27.03 -33.78
CA PRO A 17 9.38 25.98 -32.75
C PRO A 17 10.52 26.13 -31.72
N GLN A 18 11.66 26.72 -32.10
CA GLN A 18 12.81 26.93 -31.20
C GLN A 18 12.57 27.79 -29.94
N GLU A 19 11.46 28.52 -29.84
CA GLU A 19 11.16 29.40 -28.69
C GLU A 19 9.79 29.12 -28.03
N CYS A 20 9.00 28.16 -28.54
CA CYS A 20 7.62 27.96 -28.09
C CYS A 20 7.49 26.83 -27.05
N GLN A 21 7.14 27.17 -25.81
CA GLN A 21 7.07 26.21 -24.70
C GLN A 21 5.78 25.36 -24.67
N CYS A 22 4.73 25.76 -25.40
CA CYS A 22 3.38 25.19 -25.23
C CYS A 22 3.27 23.69 -25.53
N GLU A 23 4.07 23.15 -26.45
CA GLU A 23 4.11 21.70 -26.72
C GLU A 23 4.81 20.92 -25.61
N ALA A 24 5.90 21.47 -25.05
CA ALA A 24 6.60 20.88 -23.91
C ALA A 24 5.72 20.88 -22.65
N GLU A 25 4.99 21.97 -22.39
CA GLU A 25 3.99 22.05 -21.32
C GLU A 25 2.90 20.98 -21.50
N ARG A 26 2.33 20.85 -22.71
CA ARG A 26 1.31 19.83 -23.00
C ARG A 26 1.84 18.41 -22.86
N LEU A 27 3.08 18.15 -23.25
CA LEU A 27 3.74 16.86 -23.06
C LEU A 27 3.95 16.54 -21.57
N GLN A 28 4.38 17.51 -20.76
CA GLN A 28 4.51 17.35 -19.31
C GLN A 28 3.16 17.04 -18.64
N ILE A 29 2.09 17.76 -19.02
CA ILE A 29 0.73 17.49 -18.52
C ILE A 29 0.26 16.10 -18.94
N ALA A 30 0.49 15.69 -20.20
CA ALA A 30 0.13 14.36 -20.68
C ALA A 30 0.90 13.25 -19.96
N LEU A 31 2.19 13.47 -19.64
CA LEU A 31 3.03 12.57 -18.88
C LEU A 31 2.54 12.42 -17.43
N GLN A 32 2.29 13.52 -16.72
CA GLN A 32 1.72 13.49 -15.35
C GLN A 32 0.38 12.74 -15.30
N GLN A 33 -0.49 12.95 -16.30
CA GLN A 33 -1.75 12.22 -16.39
C GLN A 33 -1.58 10.73 -16.72
N ALA A 34 -0.54 10.35 -17.48
CA ALA A 34 -0.23 8.95 -17.78
C ALA A 34 0.38 8.25 -16.57
N GLU A 35 1.34 8.90 -15.90
CA GLU A 35 1.94 8.46 -14.64
C GLU A 35 0.87 8.22 -13.58
N HIS A 36 -0.01 9.20 -13.32
CA HIS A 36 -1.09 9.07 -12.34
C HIS A 36 -2.00 7.85 -12.61
N ARG A 37 -2.36 7.60 -13.88
CA ARG A 37 -3.19 6.43 -14.26
C ARG A 37 -2.46 5.09 -14.14
N ALA A 38 -1.13 5.07 -14.31
CA ALA A 38 -0.33 3.84 -14.36
C ALA A 38 0.32 3.48 -13.01
N MET A 39 0.67 4.48 -12.20
CA MET A 39 1.56 4.33 -11.04
C MET A 39 0.86 4.51 -9.69
N ASP A 40 -0.14 5.38 -9.54
CA ASP A 40 -0.77 5.65 -8.23
C ASP A 40 -1.30 4.37 -7.56
N ALA A 41 -2.04 3.54 -8.30
CA ALA A 41 -2.60 2.29 -7.78
C ALA A 41 -1.49 1.32 -7.33
N ARG A 42 -0.40 1.22 -8.11
CA ARG A 42 0.75 0.36 -7.79
C ARG A 42 1.55 0.91 -6.61
N GLN A 43 1.72 2.23 -6.52
CA GLN A 43 2.39 2.89 -5.41
C GLN A 43 1.57 2.80 -4.11
N ALA A 44 0.24 2.80 -4.20
CA ALA A 44 -0.65 2.53 -3.07
C ALA A 44 -0.49 1.08 -2.57
N GLU A 45 -0.54 0.08 -3.47
CA GLU A 45 -0.31 -1.33 -3.14
C GLU A 45 1.08 -1.55 -2.49
N ILE A 46 2.14 -0.98 -3.06
CA ILE A 46 3.50 -1.02 -2.51
C ILE A 46 3.54 -0.40 -1.10
N ARG A 47 2.95 0.79 -0.92
CA ARG A 47 2.92 1.50 0.36
C ARG A 47 2.20 0.68 1.43
N ASP A 48 1.04 0.13 1.12
CA ASP A 48 0.26 -0.70 2.05
C ASP A 48 0.99 -2.00 2.39
N TRP A 49 1.66 -2.63 1.41
CA TRP A 49 2.51 -3.79 1.65
C TRP A 49 3.66 -3.45 2.60
N VAL A 50 4.44 -2.40 2.31
CA VAL A 50 5.59 -1.97 3.13
C VAL A 50 5.16 -1.60 4.56
N VAL A 51 4.08 -0.82 4.72
CA VAL A 51 3.58 -0.39 6.04
C VAL A 51 3.14 -1.59 6.89
N ASN A 52 2.44 -2.56 6.28
CA ASN A 52 2.00 -3.76 7.02
C ASN A 52 3.18 -4.64 7.45
N HIS A 53 4.19 -4.83 6.59
CA HIS A 53 5.39 -5.62 6.93
C HIS A 53 6.28 -4.91 7.96
N ALA A 54 6.51 -3.61 7.81
CA ALA A 54 7.27 -2.81 8.78
C ALA A 54 6.61 -2.82 10.17
N ARG A 55 5.30 -2.57 10.23
CA ARG A 55 4.53 -2.63 11.48
C ARG A 55 4.60 -4.01 12.13
N THR A 56 4.48 -5.09 11.34
CA THR A 56 4.57 -6.47 11.84
C THR A 56 5.94 -6.79 12.41
N HIS A 57 7.02 -6.38 11.72
CA HIS A 57 8.40 -6.55 12.20
C HIS A 57 8.66 -5.82 13.53
N ILE A 58 8.22 -4.56 13.64
CA ILE A 58 8.36 -3.75 14.85
C ILE A 58 7.55 -4.35 16.02
N LEU A 59 6.31 -4.79 15.79
CA LEU A 59 5.50 -5.44 16.82
C LEU A 59 6.10 -6.77 17.29
N HIS A 60 6.59 -7.61 16.37
CA HIS A 60 7.26 -8.87 16.72
C HIS A 60 8.58 -8.65 17.47
N ALA A 61 9.32 -7.58 17.17
CA ALA A 61 10.52 -7.22 17.93
C ALA A 61 10.18 -6.75 19.36
N PHE A 62 9.19 -5.86 19.49
CA PHE A 62 8.71 -5.36 20.78
C PHE A 62 8.13 -6.47 21.67
N GLU A 63 7.37 -7.42 21.11
CA GLU A 63 6.76 -8.50 21.89
C GLU A 63 7.80 -9.37 22.59
N ARG A 64 8.96 -9.62 21.94
CA ARG A 64 10.08 -10.34 22.56
C ARG A 64 10.67 -9.56 23.75
N LEU A 65 10.91 -8.26 23.58
CA LEU A 65 11.45 -7.39 24.65
C LEU A 65 10.49 -7.32 25.85
N LYS A 66 9.21 -7.03 25.58
CA LYS A 66 8.13 -7.00 26.58
C LYS A 66 7.99 -8.34 27.33
N SER A 67 8.13 -9.47 26.62
CA SER A 67 8.09 -10.80 27.22
C SER A 67 9.30 -11.07 28.12
N ALA A 68 10.51 -10.68 27.69
CA ALA A 68 11.73 -10.81 28.48
C ALA A 68 11.65 -9.98 29.78
N ARG A 69 11.16 -8.72 29.70
CA ARG A 69 10.94 -7.88 30.89
C ARG A 69 9.89 -8.48 31.84
N LYS A 70 8.77 -8.99 31.33
CA LYS A 70 7.76 -9.68 32.15
C LYS A 70 8.34 -10.90 32.87
N TYR A 71 9.16 -11.71 32.18
CA TYR A 71 9.83 -12.85 32.79
C TYR A 71 10.79 -12.40 33.91
N ALA A 72 11.64 -11.41 33.66
CA ALA A 72 12.58 -10.87 34.65
C ALA A 72 11.88 -10.25 35.88
N HIS A 73 10.81 -9.48 35.67
CA HIS A 73 9.98 -8.93 36.74
C HIS A 73 9.30 -10.03 37.56
N ASN A 74 8.71 -11.05 36.92
CA ASN A 74 8.11 -12.18 37.63
C ASN A 74 9.15 -12.95 38.46
N ALA A 75 10.36 -13.14 37.94
CA ALA A 75 11.47 -13.77 38.66
C ALA A 75 11.92 -12.91 39.87
N TYR A 76 12.03 -11.59 39.69
CA TYR A 76 12.33 -10.66 40.78
C TYR A 76 11.26 -10.71 41.88
N LEU A 77 9.98 -10.58 41.55
CA LEU A 77 8.89 -10.68 42.54
C LEU A 77 8.91 -12.04 43.26
N SER A 78 9.14 -13.13 42.53
CA SER A 78 9.27 -14.49 43.11
C SER A 78 10.44 -14.64 44.08
N SER A 79 11.45 -13.76 44.01
CA SER A 79 12.59 -13.71 44.94
C SER A 79 12.36 -12.82 46.17
N LEU A 80 11.30 -12.00 46.20
CA LEU A 80 11.04 -11.09 47.31
C LEU A 80 10.61 -11.84 48.59
N PRO A 81 11.10 -11.43 49.78
CA PRO A 81 10.67 -12.01 51.05
C PRO A 81 9.15 -12.00 51.21
N TYR A 82 8.59 -13.14 51.63
CA TYR A 82 7.15 -13.37 51.85
C TYR A 82 6.24 -13.22 50.61
N TYR A 83 6.74 -13.00 49.39
CA TYR A 83 5.91 -12.82 48.20
C TYR A 83 5.05 -14.05 47.87
N SER A 84 5.58 -15.26 48.05
CA SER A 84 4.82 -16.51 47.91
C SER A 84 3.59 -16.56 48.83
N ILE A 85 3.76 -16.14 50.09
CA ILE A 85 2.68 -16.04 51.09
C ILE A 85 1.70 -14.93 50.68
N TYR A 86 2.21 -13.78 50.22
CA TYR A 86 1.38 -12.67 49.74
C TYR A 86 0.45 -13.09 48.59
N VAL A 87 0.95 -13.84 47.60
CA VAL A 87 0.14 -14.39 46.51
C VAL A 87 -0.84 -15.46 47.02
N GLN A 88 -0.39 -16.40 47.86
CA GLN A 88 -1.22 -17.46 48.44
C GLN A 88 -2.45 -16.89 49.18
N TYR A 89 -2.28 -15.81 49.93
CA TYR A 89 -3.32 -15.12 50.69
C TYR A 89 -3.93 -13.93 49.92
N ARG A 90 -3.82 -13.89 48.57
CA ARG A 90 -4.46 -12.91 47.68
C ARG A 90 -4.23 -11.43 48.09
N GLY A 91 -3.03 -11.11 48.56
CA GLY A 91 -2.64 -9.76 49.00
C GLY A 91 -2.98 -9.39 50.44
N GLN A 92 -3.56 -10.32 51.20
CA GLN A 92 -3.91 -10.18 52.63
C GLN A 92 -3.26 -11.29 53.50
N PRO A 93 -1.92 -11.49 53.44
CA PRO A 93 -1.26 -12.51 54.25
C PRO A 93 -1.21 -12.10 55.75
N PRO A 94 -1.20 -13.08 56.69
CA PRO A 94 -1.08 -12.84 58.13
C PRO A 94 0.36 -12.49 58.53
N LEU A 95 0.86 -11.36 58.03
CA LEU A 95 2.20 -10.82 58.30
C LEU A 95 2.11 -9.59 59.23
N HIS A 96 3.21 -9.30 59.92
CA HIS A 96 3.33 -8.06 60.70
C HIS A 96 3.16 -6.83 59.79
N PRO A 97 2.37 -5.80 60.17
CA PRO A 97 2.00 -4.69 59.27
C PRO A 97 3.18 -3.99 58.59
N ALA A 98 4.30 -3.80 59.30
CA ALA A 98 5.51 -3.18 58.73
C ALA A 98 6.13 -4.00 57.59
N ALA A 99 6.18 -5.34 57.72
CA ALA A 99 6.70 -6.23 56.69
C ALA A 99 5.76 -6.28 55.47
N LEU A 100 4.44 -6.27 55.70
CA LEU A 100 3.44 -6.19 54.63
C LEU A 100 3.51 -4.85 53.89
N HIS A 101 3.76 -3.74 54.59
CA HIS A 101 3.96 -2.43 53.98
C HIS A 101 5.24 -2.40 53.12
N GLN A 102 6.36 -2.90 53.63
CA GLN A 102 7.62 -2.97 52.90
C GLN A 102 7.50 -3.82 51.62
N LEU A 103 6.88 -5.01 51.70
CA LEU A 103 6.64 -5.85 50.53
C LEU A 103 5.75 -5.16 49.50
N LYS A 104 4.68 -4.48 49.94
CA LYS A 104 3.80 -3.72 49.03
C LYS A 104 4.54 -2.58 48.32
N ALA A 105 5.41 -1.85 49.01
CA ALA A 105 6.25 -0.83 48.39
C ALA A 105 7.18 -1.44 47.32
N GLN A 106 7.88 -2.54 47.64
CA GLN A 106 8.76 -3.24 46.70
C GLN A 106 8.03 -3.77 45.45
N ILE A 107 6.77 -4.20 45.58
CA ILE A 107 5.92 -4.59 44.44
C ILE A 107 5.59 -3.36 43.58
N ILE A 108 5.13 -2.26 44.20
CA ILE A 108 4.75 -1.01 43.51
C ILE A 108 5.95 -0.42 42.73
N ASP A 109 7.13 -0.40 43.34
CA ASP A 109 8.36 0.09 42.70
C ASP A 109 8.77 -0.79 41.50
N ALA A 110 8.59 -2.12 41.62
CA ALA A 110 8.89 -3.08 40.55
C ALA A 110 7.86 -3.07 39.40
N ASP A 111 6.58 -2.78 39.70
CA ASP A 111 5.53 -2.53 38.71
C ASP A 111 5.81 -1.24 37.94
N ALA A 112 6.18 -0.17 38.65
CA ALA A 112 6.55 1.10 38.06
C ALA A 112 7.79 0.98 37.16
N GLU A 113 8.81 0.24 37.58
CA GLU A 113 10.01 0.00 36.75
C GLU A 113 9.72 -0.91 35.54
N LEU A 114 8.90 -1.96 35.70
CA LEU A 114 8.43 -2.75 34.55
C LEU A 114 7.72 -1.84 33.53
N LYS A 115 6.85 -0.93 33.98
CA LYS A 115 6.16 0.02 33.10
C LYS A 115 7.13 0.96 32.39
N ARG A 116 8.08 1.57 33.11
CA ARG A 116 9.13 2.43 32.51
C ARG A 116 9.95 1.67 31.47
N GLY A 117 10.37 0.45 31.77
CA GLY A 117 11.13 -0.39 30.86
C GLY A 117 10.36 -0.75 29.58
N VAL A 118 9.09 -1.11 29.70
CA VAL A 118 8.23 -1.41 28.54
C VAL A 118 7.96 -0.17 27.68
N ASP A 119 7.78 1.02 28.29
CA ASP A 119 7.62 2.28 27.55
C ASP A 119 8.91 2.71 26.83
N ALA A 120 10.08 2.42 27.42
CA ALA A 120 11.38 2.64 26.81
C ALA A 120 11.60 1.70 25.61
N ASP A 121 11.33 0.41 25.77
CA ASP A 121 11.41 -0.59 24.68
C ASP A 121 10.47 -0.26 23.53
N TRP A 122 9.26 0.22 23.83
CA TRP A 122 8.30 0.64 22.80
C TRP A 122 8.82 1.85 22.01
N ARG A 123 9.32 2.89 22.71
CA ARG A 123 9.94 4.05 22.05
C ARG A 123 11.13 3.64 21.18
N ALA A 124 12.03 2.80 21.70
CA ALA A 124 13.18 2.30 20.95
C ALA A 124 12.76 1.45 19.73
N SER A 125 11.66 0.70 19.84
CA SER A 125 11.11 -0.08 18.73
C SER A 125 10.50 0.82 17.64
N VAL A 126 9.76 1.87 18.02
CA VAL A 126 9.18 2.86 17.10
C VAL A 126 10.25 3.71 16.41
N LEU A 127 11.36 4.04 17.08
CA LEU A 127 12.45 4.79 16.47
C LEU A 127 13.16 4.05 15.32
N ARG A 128 12.98 2.72 15.21
CA ARG A 128 13.52 1.89 14.11
C ARG A 128 12.63 1.84 12.86
N TYR A 129 11.60 2.69 12.75
CA TYR A 129 10.77 2.72 11.55
C TYR A 129 11.53 3.12 10.27
N PRO A 130 12.44 4.12 10.24
CA PRO A 130 13.13 4.51 9.01
C PRO A 130 13.89 3.35 8.36
N GLU A 131 14.79 2.68 9.09
CA GLU A 131 15.65 1.63 8.55
C GLU A 131 14.86 0.37 8.17
N VAL A 132 13.73 0.12 8.85
CA VAL A 132 12.81 -0.99 8.53
C VAL A 132 11.95 -0.67 7.31
N LEU A 133 11.53 0.59 7.13
CA LEU A 133 10.84 1.04 5.92
C LEU A 133 11.78 1.00 4.71
N ASP A 134 13.02 1.51 4.85
CA ASP A 134 14.05 1.48 3.81
C ASP A 134 14.36 0.04 3.37
N TYR A 135 14.49 -0.89 4.33
CA TYR A 135 14.64 -2.32 4.04
C TYR A 135 13.46 -2.87 3.23
N PHE A 136 12.21 -2.61 3.65
CA PHE A 136 11.04 -3.16 2.95
C PHE A 136 10.79 -2.49 1.59
N TYR A 137 11.08 -1.19 1.40
CA TYR A 137 11.10 -0.56 0.08
C TYR A 137 12.23 -1.13 -0.80
N GLY A 138 13.39 -1.46 -0.22
CA GLY A 138 14.50 -2.11 -0.91
C GLY A 138 14.22 -3.55 -1.40
N LEU A 139 13.10 -4.16 -1.00
CA LEU A 139 12.61 -5.44 -1.54
C LEU A 139 11.65 -5.27 -2.72
N VAL A 140 11.29 -4.04 -3.10
CA VAL A 140 10.32 -3.76 -4.17
C VAL A 140 11.04 -3.67 -5.52
N ASP A 141 10.97 -4.74 -6.30
CA ASP A 141 11.52 -4.78 -7.66
C ASP A 141 10.57 -4.12 -8.70
N LEU A 142 11.14 -3.30 -9.57
CA LEU A 142 10.46 -2.56 -10.64
C LEU A 142 11.26 -2.64 -11.95
N HIS A 143 11.11 -3.78 -12.64
CA HIS A 143 11.74 -4.01 -13.93
C HIS A 143 11.09 -3.18 -15.07
N LEU A 144 11.92 -2.46 -15.84
CA LEU A 144 11.53 -1.80 -17.09
C LEU A 144 11.79 -2.74 -18.30
N PRO A 145 10.89 -2.81 -19.30
CA PRO A 145 11.13 -3.62 -20.50
C PRO A 145 12.34 -3.10 -21.29
N SER A 146 12.99 -4.00 -22.04
CA SER A 146 14.11 -3.62 -22.90
C SER A 146 13.63 -2.87 -24.15
N GLU A 147 14.43 -1.96 -24.68
CA GLU A 147 14.25 -1.33 -26.01
C GLU A 147 14.07 -2.35 -27.16
N ARG A 148 14.50 -3.60 -26.96
CA ARG A 148 14.37 -4.71 -27.92
C ARG A 148 13.14 -5.59 -27.69
N ASP A 149 12.33 -5.29 -26.68
CA ASP A 149 11.09 -6.02 -26.41
C ASP A 149 10.07 -5.70 -27.52
N PRO A 150 9.42 -6.69 -28.16
CA PRO A 150 8.43 -6.45 -29.20
C PRO A 150 7.26 -5.56 -28.77
N SER A 151 6.92 -5.51 -27.47
CA SER A 151 5.88 -4.62 -26.95
C SER A 151 6.30 -3.14 -26.92
N VAL A 152 7.60 -2.86 -26.83
CA VAL A 152 8.19 -1.51 -26.93
C VAL A 152 8.44 -1.15 -28.39
N ALA A 153 9.02 -2.08 -29.17
CA ALA A 153 9.39 -1.85 -30.57
C ALA A 153 8.21 -1.88 -31.56
N SER A 154 7.05 -2.43 -31.19
CA SER A 154 5.85 -2.51 -32.03
C SER A 154 4.57 -2.42 -31.19
N PRO A 155 4.32 -1.27 -30.53
CA PRO A 155 3.20 -1.11 -29.62
C PRO A 155 1.85 -1.17 -30.36
N PRO A 156 0.77 -1.63 -29.69
CA PRO A 156 -0.51 -1.89 -30.36
C PRO A 156 -1.16 -0.65 -30.98
N PHE A 157 -0.85 0.57 -30.50
CA PHE A 157 -1.34 1.80 -31.13
C PHE A 157 -0.69 2.11 -32.48
N ALA A 158 0.55 1.67 -32.73
CA ALA A 158 1.17 1.76 -34.05
C ALA A 158 0.44 0.84 -35.05
N LEU A 159 0.13 -0.39 -34.62
CA LEU A 159 -0.63 -1.37 -35.40
C LEU A 159 -2.09 -0.96 -35.65
N ALA A 160 -2.70 -0.22 -34.71
CA ALA A 160 -4.10 0.25 -34.78
C ALA A 160 -4.33 1.37 -35.82
N GLY A 161 -3.33 1.71 -36.64
CA GLY A 161 -3.47 2.75 -37.66
C GLY A 161 -3.09 4.14 -37.17
N TYR A 162 -2.04 4.26 -36.33
CA TYR A 162 -1.20 5.45 -36.36
C TYR A 162 -0.44 5.48 -37.70
N VAL A 163 -1.18 5.74 -38.78
CA VAL A 163 -0.64 5.84 -40.13
C VAL A 163 0.10 7.16 -40.22
N ASP A 164 1.36 7.14 -39.79
CA ASP A 164 2.30 8.22 -40.03
C ASP A 164 2.38 8.48 -41.53
N ARG A 165 1.80 9.61 -41.96
CA ARG A 165 1.87 10.11 -43.34
C ARG A 165 2.96 11.18 -43.51
N GLY A 166 3.87 11.29 -42.54
CA GLY A 166 5.03 12.17 -42.55
C GLY A 166 6.37 11.44 -42.69
N PHE A 167 6.52 10.25 -42.09
CA PHE A 167 7.77 9.48 -42.20
C PHE A 167 7.91 8.83 -43.59
N GLU A 168 8.89 9.29 -44.37
CA GLU A 168 8.95 9.08 -45.82
C GLU A 168 9.35 7.65 -46.25
N GLY A 169 8.76 7.16 -47.34
CA GLY A 169 9.04 5.80 -47.84
C GLY A 169 8.25 5.41 -49.10
N GLY A 170 8.10 6.31 -50.06
CA GLY A 170 7.12 6.16 -51.14
C GLY A 170 7.38 4.99 -52.10
N ARG A 171 6.41 4.06 -52.21
CA ARG A 171 6.15 3.35 -53.47
C ARG A 171 4.67 3.26 -53.80
N ARG A 172 4.34 3.63 -55.04
CA ARG A 172 3.00 3.71 -55.62
C ARG A 172 2.66 2.40 -56.33
N GLU A 173 1.36 2.16 -56.54
CA GLU A 173 0.80 1.04 -57.31
C GLU A 173 0.90 -0.36 -56.66
N LYS A 174 0.02 -1.33 -56.94
CA LYS A 174 -1.08 -1.39 -57.93
C LYS A 174 -2.36 -1.93 -57.24
N GLY A 175 -3.53 -1.41 -57.62
CA GLY A 175 -4.81 -1.92 -57.13
C GLY A 175 -5.44 -2.95 -58.07
N THR A 176 -6.09 -3.97 -57.52
CA THR A 176 -6.87 -4.98 -58.28
C THR A 176 -8.24 -5.17 -57.63
N LYS A 177 -9.30 -5.27 -58.44
CA LYS A 177 -10.71 -5.49 -58.02
C LYS A 177 -11.15 -6.94 -58.22
N LYS A 178 -12.32 -7.28 -57.65
CA LYS A 178 -13.13 -8.53 -57.71
C LYS A 178 -12.84 -9.53 -56.58
N GLY A 179 -13.83 -10.27 -56.07
CA GLY A 179 -15.26 -10.31 -56.47
C GLY A 179 -16.19 -10.98 -55.44
N ARG A 180 -17.50 -10.86 -55.65
CA ARG A 180 -18.58 -11.50 -54.86
C ARG A 180 -18.87 -12.93 -55.36
N THR A 181 -19.58 -13.68 -54.50
CA THR A 181 -20.27 -15.01 -54.63
C THR A 181 -19.52 -16.20 -54.01
N GLY A 182 -20.15 -17.10 -53.24
CA GLY A 182 -21.50 -17.09 -52.64
C GLY A 182 -22.27 -18.42 -52.73
N ARG A 183 -23.05 -18.72 -51.66
CA ARG A 183 -24.02 -19.83 -51.49
C ARG A 183 -23.48 -21.19 -51.02
N GLU A 184 -24.23 -21.83 -50.13
CA GLU A 184 -24.05 -23.20 -49.62
C GLU A 184 -24.69 -24.27 -50.53
N ASP A 185 -24.39 -25.57 -50.30
CA ASP A 185 -25.39 -26.64 -50.08
C ASP A 185 -24.71 -28.02 -49.82
N THR A 186 -25.33 -28.85 -48.97
CA THR A 186 -24.96 -30.26 -48.62
C THR A 186 -26.23 -31.15 -48.79
N PRO A 187 -26.22 -32.53 -48.80
CA PRO A 187 -25.97 -33.35 -47.58
C PRO A 187 -25.61 -34.87 -47.82
N THR A 188 -25.84 -35.73 -46.80
CA THR A 188 -25.84 -37.23 -46.77
C THR A 188 -24.44 -37.90 -46.67
N SER A 189 -24.17 -38.95 -45.86
CA SER A 189 -25.03 -40.00 -45.26
C SER A 189 -24.62 -40.50 -43.84
N MET A 190 -25.54 -41.22 -43.17
CA MET A 190 -25.44 -41.98 -41.88
C MET A 190 -25.18 -43.49 -42.15
N PRO A 191 -25.23 -44.49 -41.20
CA PRO A 191 -25.60 -44.57 -39.76
C PRO A 191 -24.57 -45.39 -38.89
N THR A 192 -24.76 -46.02 -37.69
CA THR A 192 -25.82 -46.16 -36.63
C THR A 192 -25.17 -46.59 -35.28
N SER A 193 -25.81 -46.37 -34.12
CA SER A 193 -25.99 -47.35 -33.01
C SER A 193 -26.84 -46.78 -31.85
N GLU A 194 -27.36 -47.62 -30.94
CA GLU A 194 -28.44 -47.28 -30.01
C GLU A 194 -28.15 -47.52 -28.50
N ARG A 195 -28.58 -46.56 -27.66
CA ARG A 195 -29.43 -46.64 -26.42
C ARG A 195 -29.35 -47.85 -25.45
N PRO A 196 -29.61 -47.69 -24.13
CA PRO A 196 -30.87 -47.10 -23.60
C PRO A 196 -30.76 -46.15 -22.37
N ARG A 197 -31.93 -45.81 -21.78
CA ARG A 197 -32.18 -44.83 -20.69
C ARG A 197 -32.42 -45.54 -19.34
N ASP A 198 -32.35 -44.83 -18.19
CA ASP A 198 -33.58 -44.34 -17.51
C ASP A 198 -33.40 -43.38 -16.30
N ARG A 199 -34.47 -42.63 -15.99
CA ARG A 199 -34.91 -41.96 -14.71
C ARG A 199 -33.92 -41.07 -13.92
N ARG A 200 -34.17 -39.76 -13.76
CA ARG A 200 -35.17 -39.05 -12.88
C ARG A 200 -34.91 -39.13 -11.36
N ARG A 201 -34.60 -37.99 -10.72
CA ARG A 201 -35.33 -37.47 -9.54
C ARG A 201 -35.06 -35.97 -9.29
N ASP A 202 -36.04 -35.27 -8.71
CA ASP A 202 -36.04 -33.84 -8.37
C ASP A 202 -35.47 -33.51 -6.98
N SER A 203 -34.67 -32.43 -6.89
CA SER A 203 -34.72 -31.38 -5.85
C SER A 203 -33.71 -30.25 -6.20
N GLY A 204 -33.86 -28.98 -5.82
CA GLY A 204 -35.02 -28.31 -5.19
C GLY A 204 -34.62 -27.27 -4.14
N GLY A 205 -34.67 -25.98 -4.47
CA GLY A 205 -34.70 -24.87 -3.49
C GLY A 205 -33.70 -23.71 -3.71
N TYR A 206 -34.24 -22.48 -3.62
CA TYR A 206 -33.61 -21.19 -3.22
C TYR A 206 -32.31 -20.72 -3.92
N GLY A 207 -32.08 -19.45 -4.25
CA GLY A 207 -32.79 -18.21 -3.92
C GLY A 207 -31.76 -17.11 -3.55
N PRO A 208 -31.51 -16.08 -4.38
CA PRO A 208 -30.32 -15.23 -4.24
C PRO A 208 -30.51 -14.05 -3.26
N THR A 209 -29.51 -13.80 -2.41
CA THR A 209 -29.50 -12.65 -1.48
C THR A 209 -28.10 -12.03 -1.29
N GLY A 210 -28.07 -10.71 -1.09
CA GLY A 210 -27.08 -10.01 -0.26
C GLY A 210 -25.64 -9.86 -0.77
N ILE A 211 -25.35 -8.78 -1.50
CA ILE A 211 -23.98 -8.24 -1.58
C ILE A 211 -23.63 -7.61 -0.22
N VAL A 212 -22.73 -8.23 0.54
CA VAL A 212 -22.22 -7.67 1.80
C VAL A 212 -20.96 -6.83 1.51
N ARG A 213 -21.10 -5.51 1.55
CA ARG A 213 -19.95 -4.60 1.60
C ARG A 213 -19.32 -4.65 3.00
N SER A 214 -18.12 -5.20 3.10
CA SER A 214 -17.27 -5.10 4.30
C SER A 214 -16.90 -3.64 4.56
N LYS A 215 -17.26 -3.12 5.75
CA LYS A 215 -16.77 -1.84 6.25
C LYS A 215 -15.36 -2.04 6.83
N GLY A 216 -14.42 -1.18 6.45
CA GLY A 216 -13.13 -1.09 7.12
C GLY A 216 -13.26 -0.58 8.56
N PRO A 217 -12.22 -0.76 9.40
CA PRO A 217 -12.20 -0.23 10.77
C PRO A 217 -12.22 1.31 10.78
N PRO A 218 -12.76 1.95 11.83
CA PRO A 218 -12.78 3.41 11.94
C PRO A 218 -11.37 3.98 12.11
N MET A 219 -11.14 5.17 11.55
CA MET A 219 -9.90 5.93 11.75
C MET A 219 -9.78 6.38 13.21
N ALA A 220 -8.57 6.29 13.77
CA ALA A 220 -8.27 6.83 15.09
C ALA A 220 -8.28 8.38 15.05
N PRO A 221 -8.71 9.06 16.12
CA PRO A 221 -8.72 10.52 16.17
C PRO A 221 -7.30 11.09 16.20
N THR A 222 -7.02 12.05 15.31
CA THR A 222 -5.77 12.79 15.26
C THR A 222 -5.57 13.61 16.54
N PRO A 223 -4.38 13.60 17.19
CA PRO A 223 -4.13 14.46 18.33
C PRO A 223 -4.14 15.95 17.93
N PRO A 224 -4.57 16.87 18.83
CA PRO A 224 -4.61 18.29 18.53
C PRO A 224 -3.20 18.86 18.35
N VAL A 225 -2.99 19.60 17.25
CA VAL A 225 -1.77 20.39 17.03
C VAL A 225 -1.80 21.58 17.98
N MET A 226 -0.94 21.56 19.01
CA MET A 226 -0.76 22.75 19.86
C MET A 226 0.10 23.78 19.11
N PRO A 227 -0.32 25.07 19.07
CA PRO A 227 0.52 26.13 18.53
C PRO A 227 1.76 26.37 19.41
N PRO A 228 2.86 26.89 18.85
CA PRO A 228 4.07 27.18 19.62
C PRO A 228 3.81 28.28 20.66
N TYR A 229 4.48 28.16 21.81
CA TYR A 229 4.42 29.13 22.91
C TYR A 229 4.86 30.53 22.44
N ALA A 230 4.01 31.54 22.65
CA ALA A 230 4.42 32.93 22.59
C ALA A 230 5.12 33.33 23.92
N PRO A 231 6.25 34.06 23.89
CA PRO A 231 6.89 34.56 25.11
C PRO A 231 6.04 35.65 25.78
N GLY A 232 5.95 35.62 27.10
CA GLY A 232 5.11 36.52 27.88
C GLY A 232 5.60 37.98 27.85
N PHE A 233 4.69 38.92 27.57
CA PHE A 233 4.98 40.35 27.59
C PHE A 233 4.77 40.91 29.00
N SER A 234 5.87 41.09 29.75
CA SER A 234 5.83 41.66 31.11
C SER A 234 5.57 43.18 31.07
N GLY A 235 4.29 43.56 31.08
CA GLY A 235 3.86 44.96 31.11
C GLY A 235 4.18 45.66 32.43
N GLY A 236 5.34 46.33 32.50
CA GLY A 236 5.65 47.27 33.59
C GLY A 236 5.03 48.64 33.32
N GLY A 237 4.13 49.09 34.20
CA GLY A 237 3.47 50.40 34.09
C GLY A 237 3.00 50.91 35.44
N TYR A 238 3.81 51.74 36.09
CA TYR A 238 3.42 52.48 37.29
C TYR A 238 2.80 53.83 36.89
N PHE A 239 1.66 54.16 37.49
CA PHE A 239 1.02 55.48 37.52
C PHE A 239 0.32 55.61 38.88
N GLY A 240 0.48 56.76 39.54
CA GLY A 240 0.00 57.01 40.91
C GLY A 240 1.14 57.43 41.81
#